data_AF-G2Y2M7-F1
#
_entry.id   AF-G2Y2M7-F1
#
_cell.length_a   1.000
_cell.length_b   1.000
_cell.length_c   1.000
_cell.angle_alpha   90.00
_cell.angle_beta   90.00
_cell.angle_gamma   90.00
#
_symmetry.space_group_name_H-M   'P 1'
#
loop_
_entity.id
_entity.type
_entity.pdbx_description
1 polymer ?
#
loop_
_entity_poly.entity_id
_entity_poly.type
_entity_poly.pdbx_seq_one_letter_code
_entity_poly.pdbx_strand_id
1 'polypeptide(L)'
;MMQRIDWTENSPTRIKEGTKADALQDWLKAEDEKGELKDMTLNKCQLVWEGEQKSRAFRKWQSKVCETDSAARDALTRSKMDSFWTVAKSMN
;
A
#
# COMPACT_ATOMS: atom_id res chain seq x y z
N MET A 1 13.06 -0.25 -0.92
CA MET A 1 11.95 0.51 -1.53
C MET A 1 12.36 1.90 -2.00
N MET A 2 13.35 2.55 -1.36
CA MET A 2 13.66 3.96 -1.61
C MET A 2 14.55 4.26 -2.83
N GLN A 3 15.39 3.32 -3.27
CA GLN A 3 16.46 3.60 -4.24
C GLN A 3 16.25 2.98 -5.63
N ARG A 4 15.41 1.95 -5.73
CA ARG A 4 15.25 1.14 -6.96
C ARG A 4 13.91 1.35 -7.67
N ILE A 5 12.92 1.89 -6.96
CA ILE A 5 11.57 2.09 -7.48
C ILE A 5 11.40 3.59 -7.63
N ASP A 6 11.04 4.04 -8.83
CA ASP A 6 10.57 5.39 -9.05
C ASP A 6 9.10 5.47 -8.64
N TRP A 7 8.82 6.14 -7.52
CA TRP A 7 7.45 6.30 -7.02
C TRP A 7 6.66 7.38 -7.74
N THR A 8 7.33 8.19 -8.57
CA THR A 8 6.74 9.29 -9.35
C THR A 8 6.45 8.91 -10.81
N GLU A 9 6.80 7.69 -11.21
CA GLU A 9 6.52 7.17 -12.55
C GLU A 9 5.01 6.87 -12.73
N ASN A 10 4.42 7.46 -13.77
CA ASN A 10 3.06 7.11 -14.21
C ASN A 10 3.14 5.82 -15.04
N SER A 11 2.74 4.69 -14.45
CA SER A 11 2.79 3.37 -15.08
C SER A 11 1.39 2.75 -15.18
N PRO A 12 1.04 2.08 -16.30
CA PRO A 12 -0.29 1.49 -16.48
C PRO A 12 -0.56 0.33 -15.52
N THR A 13 -1.84 0.02 -15.31
CA THR A 13 -2.24 -1.10 -14.43
C THR A 13 -1.68 -2.40 -14.97
N ARG A 14 -0.70 -2.99 -14.26
CA ARG A 14 -0.13 -4.28 -14.67
C ARG A 14 -1.05 -5.43 -14.29
N ILE A 15 -1.72 -5.99 -15.29
CA ILE A 15 -2.53 -7.19 -15.14
C ILE A 15 -1.60 -8.38 -14.87
N LYS A 16 -1.64 -8.94 -13.65
CA LYS A 16 -1.00 -10.24 -13.39
C LYS A 16 -1.75 -11.31 -14.17
N GLU A 17 -1.04 -12.20 -14.86
CA GLU A 17 -1.65 -13.40 -15.45
C GLU A 17 -2.49 -14.11 -14.38
N GLY A 18 -3.80 -14.22 -14.62
CA GLY A 18 -4.78 -14.82 -13.71
C GLY A 18 -5.53 -13.88 -12.78
N THR A 19 -5.18 -12.58 -12.73
CA THR A 19 -5.97 -11.56 -12.00
C THR A 19 -6.62 -10.63 -13.01
N LYS A 20 -7.94 -10.71 -13.20
CA LYS A 20 -8.65 -9.77 -14.09
C LYS A 20 -8.50 -8.36 -13.52
N ALA A 21 -8.03 -7.41 -14.33
CA ALA A 21 -7.98 -5.99 -13.95
C ALA A 21 -9.36 -5.47 -13.48
N ASP A 22 -10.43 -6.03 -14.04
CA ASP A 22 -11.82 -5.75 -13.68
C ASP A 22 -12.20 -6.12 -12.24
N ALA A 23 -11.39 -6.93 -11.54
CA ALA A 23 -11.61 -7.25 -10.13
C ALA A 23 -11.08 -6.17 -9.17
N LEU A 24 -10.34 -5.19 -9.69
CA LEU A 24 -9.79 -4.09 -8.91
C LEU A 24 -10.80 -2.94 -8.85
N GLN A 25 -11.00 -2.37 -7.65
CA GLN A 25 -11.84 -1.18 -7.48
C GLN A 25 -11.32 -0.03 -8.36
N ASP A 26 -12.22 0.80 -8.90
CA ASP A 26 -11.84 1.84 -9.88
C ASP A 26 -10.79 2.83 -9.33
N TRP A 27 -10.85 3.16 -8.04
CA TRP A 27 -9.87 4.05 -7.40
C TRP A 27 -8.47 3.44 -7.29
N LEU A 28 -8.34 2.11 -7.40
CA LEU A 28 -7.06 1.39 -7.39
C LEU A 28 -6.44 1.23 -8.79
N LYS A 29 -7.18 1.50 -9.86
CA LYS A 29 -6.64 1.49 -11.23
C LYS A 29 -5.64 2.64 -11.41
N ALA A 30 -4.62 2.43 -12.23
CA ALA A 30 -3.67 3.49 -12.60
C ALA A 30 -4.30 4.53 -13.53
N GLU A 31 -5.32 4.13 -14.26
CA GLU A 31 -6.08 4.96 -15.19
C GLU A 31 -7.20 5.72 -14.45
N ASP A 32 -7.50 6.93 -14.92
CA ASP A 32 -8.65 7.71 -14.51
C ASP A 32 -9.91 7.37 -15.34
N GLU A 33 -11.01 8.11 -15.13
CA GLU A 33 -12.28 7.91 -15.83
C GLU A 33 -12.19 8.14 -17.35
N LYS A 34 -11.16 8.87 -17.81
CA LYS A 34 -10.90 9.15 -19.23
C LYS A 34 -9.93 8.15 -19.85
N GLY A 35 -9.37 7.23 -19.05
CA GLY A 35 -8.35 6.28 -19.48
C GLY A 35 -6.93 6.87 -19.48
N GLU A 36 -6.73 8.06 -18.93
CA GLU A 36 -5.43 8.69 -18.78
C GLU A 36 -4.74 8.20 -17.50
N LEU A 37 -3.41 8.12 -17.50
CA LEU A 37 -2.68 7.70 -16.29
C LEU A 37 -2.76 8.79 -15.22
N LYS A 38 -3.07 8.38 -13.99
CA LYS A 38 -3.03 9.25 -12.81
C LYS A 38 -1.64 9.85 -12.63
N ASP A 39 -1.60 11.12 -12.24
CA ASP A 39 -0.36 11.83 -11.94
C ASP A 39 0.21 11.40 -10.58
N MET A 40 1.41 10.81 -10.62
CA MET A 40 2.13 10.30 -9.46
C MET A 40 3.26 11.24 -9.00
N THR A 41 3.41 12.43 -9.56
CA THR A 41 4.53 13.36 -9.25
C THR A 41 4.66 13.72 -7.76
N LEU A 42 3.54 13.73 -7.01
CA LEU A 42 3.52 13.99 -5.57
C LEU A 42 3.61 12.71 -4.72
N ASN A 43 3.60 11.54 -5.34
CA ASN A 43 3.67 10.26 -4.65
C ASN A 43 5.09 10.00 -4.12
N LYS A 44 5.16 9.44 -2.91
CA LYS A 44 6.44 9.17 -2.23
C LYS A 44 6.35 7.91 -1.39
N CYS A 45 7.48 7.25 -1.24
CA CYS A 45 7.70 6.23 -0.21
C CYS A 45 8.62 6.83 0.85
N GLN A 46 8.38 6.53 2.12
CA GLN A 46 9.23 6.96 3.23
C GLN A 46 9.45 5.80 4.20
N LEU A 47 10.63 5.73 4.79
CA LEU A 47 10.90 4.82 5.90
C LEU A 47 10.24 5.40 7.16
N VAL A 48 9.19 4.75 7.63
CA VAL A 48 8.43 5.16 8.83
C VAL A 48 9.06 4.60 10.11
N TRP A 49 9.50 3.35 10.07
CA TRP A 49 10.06 2.66 11.22
C TRP A 49 11.08 1.61 10.80
N GLU A 50 12.17 1.52 11.55
CA GLU A 50 13.18 0.47 11.46
C GLU A 50 13.61 0.10 12.88
N GLY A 51 13.71 -1.20 13.15
CA GLY A 51 14.11 -1.69 14.47
C GLY A 51 13.83 -3.17 14.65
N GLU A 52 13.92 -3.61 15.91
CA GLU A 52 13.78 -5.02 16.28
C GLU A 52 12.39 -5.32 16.86
N GLN A 53 11.97 -6.58 16.70
CA GLN A 53 10.78 -7.14 17.33
C GLN A 53 11.13 -8.49 17.97
N LYS A 54 10.52 -8.78 19.12
CA LYS A 54 10.81 -10.02 19.89
C LYS A 54 10.63 -11.30 19.06
N SER A 55 9.66 -11.30 18.14
CA SER A 55 9.41 -12.42 17.25
C SER A 55 8.73 -11.97 15.95
N ARG A 56 8.79 -12.82 14.92
CA ARG A 56 8.16 -12.57 13.63
C ARG A 56 6.62 -12.56 13.76
N ALA A 57 6.00 -11.40 13.59
CA ALA A 57 4.55 -11.21 13.73
C ALA A 57 3.72 -11.67 12.51
N PHE A 58 4.29 -11.62 11.30
CA PHE A 58 3.60 -11.99 10.05
C PHE A 58 4.11 -13.32 9.50
N ARG A 59 3.20 -14.23 9.13
CA ARG A 59 3.54 -15.55 8.57
C ARG A 59 3.86 -15.52 7.07
N LYS A 60 3.23 -14.60 6.33
CA LYS A 60 3.36 -14.44 4.89
C LYS A 60 3.28 -12.97 4.51
N TRP A 61 3.90 -12.62 3.39
CA TRP A 61 3.72 -11.33 2.76
C TRP A 61 2.40 -11.30 1.99
N GLN A 62 1.53 -10.33 2.30
CA GLN A 62 0.24 -10.17 1.63
C GLN A 62 -0.17 -8.69 1.62
N SER A 63 -0.90 -8.30 0.58
CA SER A 63 -1.57 -7.00 0.50
C SER A 63 -3.03 -7.15 0.92
N LYS A 64 -3.54 -6.19 1.69
CA LYS A 64 -4.97 -6.09 2.03
C LYS A 64 -5.42 -4.65 1.75
N VAL A 65 -6.48 -4.51 0.95
CA VAL A 65 -7.14 -3.22 0.74
C VAL A 65 -8.05 -2.95 1.93
N CYS A 66 -7.90 -1.79 2.55
CA CYS A 66 -8.72 -1.32 3.66
C CYS A 66 -9.26 0.07 3.32
N GLU A 67 -10.57 0.24 3.37
CA GLU A 67 -11.23 1.51 2.99
C GLU A 67 -11.18 2.57 4.09
N THR A 68 -10.93 2.17 5.33
CA THR A 68 -10.88 3.07 6.48
C THR A 68 -9.64 2.83 7.33
N ASP A 69 -9.19 3.88 8.02
CA ASP A 69 -8.09 3.82 8.98
C ASP A 69 -8.35 2.77 10.07
N SER A 70 -9.59 2.66 10.55
CA SER A 70 -10.00 1.65 11.53
C SER A 70 -9.82 0.23 10.98
N ALA A 71 -10.23 -0.02 9.72
CA ALA A 71 -10.06 -1.32 9.09
C ALA A 71 -8.58 -1.71 8.90
N ALA A 72 -7.71 -0.73 8.61
CA ALA A 72 -6.26 -0.95 8.53
C ALA A 72 -5.66 -1.27 9.91
N ARG A 73 -6.06 -0.53 10.94
CA ARG A 73 -5.64 -0.77 12.32
C ARG A 73 -6.07 -2.17 12.78
N ASP A 74 -7.33 -2.53 12.60
CA ASP A 74 -7.89 -3.84 12.99
C ASP A 74 -7.19 -5.00 12.27
N ALA A 75 -6.77 -4.81 11.02
CA ALA A 75 -6.03 -5.82 10.28
C ALA A 75 -4.66 -6.12 10.94
N LEU A 76 -4.00 -5.11 11.50
CA LEU A 76 -2.71 -5.22 12.17
C LEU A 76 -2.81 -5.64 13.64
N THR A 77 -3.92 -5.32 14.31
CA THR A 77 -4.21 -5.72 15.70
C THR A 77 -4.10 -7.23 15.89
N ARG A 78 -4.51 -8.02 14.89
CA ARG A 78 -4.41 -9.51 14.94
C ARG A 78 -2.97 -10.01 15.09
N SER A 79 -2.00 -9.24 14.59
CA SER A 79 -0.57 -9.51 14.72
C SER A 79 0.10 -8.69 15.83
N LYS A 80 -0.69 -7.92 16.61
CA LYS A 80 -0.22 -6.95 17.62
C LYS A 80 0.71 -5.87 17.05
N MET A 81 0.52 -5.50 15.79
CA MET A 81 1.35 -4.52 15.06
C MET A 81 0.57 -3.24 14.71
N ASP A 82 -0.54 -2.94 15.40
CA ASP A 82 -1.36 -1.76 15.14
C ASP A 82 -0.63 -0.44 15.44
N SER A 83 0.41 -0.49 16.26
CA SER A 83 1.31 0.63 16.50
C SER A 83 2.00 1.11 15.22
N PHE A 84 2.32 0.23 14.27
CA PHE A 84 2.95 0.64 13.00
C PHE A 84 2.03 1.54 12.17
N TRP A 85 0.73 1.26 12.15
CA TRP A 85 -0.24 2.15 11.49
C TRP A 85 -0.35 3.49 12.20
N THR A 86 -0.35 3.45 13.53
CA THR A 86 -0.42 4.67 14.36
C THR A 86 0.77 5.59 14.09
N VAL A 87 1.99 5.05 14.06
CA VAL A 87 3.20 5.84 13.75
C VAL A 87 3.14 6.37 12.32
N ALA A 88 2.80 5.53 11.34
CA ALA A 88 2.70 5.95 9.94
C ALA A 88 1.70 7.09 9.74
N LYS A 89 0.52 7.01 10.36
CA LYS A 89 -0.50 8.07 10.29
C LYS A 89 -0.07 9.38 10.95
N SER A 90 0.80 9.33 11.96
CA SER A 90 1.28 10.53 12.66
C SER A 90 2.38 11.30 11.93
N MET A 91 2.95 10.73 10.86
CA MET A 91 4.03 11.35 10.08
C MET A 91 3.52 12.27 8.94
N ASN A 92 2.20 12.37 8.77
CA ASN A 92 1.51 13.25 7.84
C ASN A 92 0.52 14.15 8.58
#